data_AF-A0A9D8NPD4-F1
#
_entry.id   AF-A0A9D8NPD4-F1
#
_cell.length_a   1.000
_cell.length_b   1.000
_cell.length_c   1.000
_cell.angle_alpha   90.00
_cell.angle_beta   90.00
_cell.angle_gamma   90.00
#
_symmetry.space_group_name_H-M   'P 1'
#
loop_
_entity.id
_entity.type
_entity.pdbx_description
1 polymer ?
#
loop_
_entity_poly.entity_id
_entity_poly.type
_entity_poly.pdbx_seq_one_letter_code
_entity_poly.pdbx_strand_id
1 'polypeptide(L)'
;MAALRMDRSWRMKQIFSKNLLIKIALLFVVTGFSIASNILASDEMDEQAKSETRRSSKINYSSFFKEKPKWCSTMVINCSDFRFSEATQELINNTLGLKGDYDYFAVPGSIRNMLDKSTRKLVLDTFGISVRLHNVKRVVIIAHQDCVGYGGSKVFNSEINEYETMTKDLKKARSLMKFRFRHLQVYLFYGTVKNNGNNRVYRFEQVL
;
A
#
# COMPACT_ATOMS: atom_id res chain seq x y z
N MET A 1 4.02 76.65 28.16
CA MET A 1 3.54 75.26 28.34
C MET A 1 3.96 74.45 27.13
N ALA A 2 4.91 73.53 27.30
CA ALA A 2 5.51 72.76 26.22
C ALA A 2 4.65 71.52 25.88
N ALA A 3 4.23 71.39 24.62
CA ALA A 3 3.63 70.16 24.08
C ALA A 3 4.59 69.58 23.04
N LEU A 4 5.18 68.44 23.36
CA LEU A 4 6.13 67.71 22.53
C LEU A 4 5.43 67.17 21.27
N ARG A 5 5.84 67.67 20.09
CA ARG A 5 5.52 67.10 18.79
C ARG A 5 6.19 65.73 18.66
N MET A 6 5.42 64.65 18.69
CA MET A 6 5.88 63.33 18.27
C MET A 6 5.97 63.27 16.74
N ASP A 7 7.18 63.05 16.26
CA ASP A 7 7.59 62.97 14.86
C ASP A 7 6.94 61.75 14.14
N ARG A 8 6.28 62.02 12.99
CA ARG A 8 5.65 61.02 12.11
C ARG A 8 6.65 60.04 11.49
N SER A 9 7.96 60.32 11.54
CA SER A 9 9.01 59.44 11.00
C SER A 9 9.13 58.09 11.75
N TRP A 10 8.76 58.06 13.03
CA TRP A 10 8.89 56.86 13.88
C TRP A 10 7.88 55.76 13.51
N ARG A 11 6.62 56.13 13.22
CA ARG A 11 5.56 55.17 12.87
C ARG A 11 5.81 54.45 11.54
N MET A 12 6.45 55.13 10.57
CA MET A 12 6.72 54.54 9.25
C MET A 12 7.88 53.54 9.27
N LYS A 13 8.95 53.84 10.02
CA LYS A 13 10.04 52.87 10.28
C LYS A 13 9.53 51.63 11.03
N GLN A 14 8.56 51.80 11.93
CA GLN A 14 7.97 50.72 12.72
C GLN A 14 7.04 49.81 11.91
N ILE A 15 6.43 50.30 10.82
CA ILE A 15 5.57 49.50 9.91
C ILE A 15 6.43 48.76 8.87
N PHE A 16 7.44 49.42 8.32
CA PHE A 16 8.37 48.80 7.37
C PHE A 16 9.20 47.67 8.01
N SER A 17 9.64 47.86 9.27
CA SER A 17 10.37 46.81 10.00
C SER A 17 9.49 45.59 10.30
N LYS A 18 8.20 45.79 10.63
CA LYS A 18 7.25 44.69 10.87
C LYS A 18 6.97 43.87 9.62
N ASN A 19 6.78 44.51 8.46
CA ASN A 19 6.55 43.80 7.20
C ASN A 19 7.78 43.04 6.70
N LEU A 20 8.99 43.56 6.98
CA LEU A 20 10.24 42.87 6.69
C LEU A 20 10.44 41.66 7.63
N LEU A 21 10.16 41.82 8.92
CA LEU A 21 10.22 40.74 9.91
C LEU A 21 9.21 39.62 9.61
N ILE A 22 7.99 39.96 9.18
CA ILE A 22 6.97 38.97 8.79
C ILE A 22 7.39 38.20 7.52
N LYS A 23 7.96 38.88 6.52
CA LYS A 23 8.46 38.22 5.31
C LYS A 23 9.66 37.31 5.60
N ILE A 24 10.58 37.75 6.46
CA ILE A 24 11.72 36.95 6.90
C ILE A 24 11.23 35.72 7.69
N ALA A 25 10.27 35.89 8.59
CA ALA A 25 9.68 34.77 9.36
C ALA A 25 8.97 33.76 8.44
N LEU A 26 8.21 34.20 7.45
CA LEU A 26 7.56 33.31 6.47
C LEU A 26 8.59 32.55 5.62
N LEU A 27 9.69 33.20 5.19
CA LEU A 27 10.75 32.54 4.44
C LEU A 27 11.42 31.45 5.30
N PHE A 28 11.72 31.75 6.57
CA PHE A 28 12.30 30.77 7.51
C PHE A 28 11.35 29.61 7.82
N VAL A 29 10.04 29.85 7.89
CA VAL A 29 9.04 28.79 8.08
C VAL A 29 8.97 27.89 6.85
N VAL A 30 8.96 28.43 5.64
CA VAL A 30 8.92 27.63 4.41
C VAL A 30 10.21 26.83 4.21
N THR A 31 11.37 27.47 4.35
CA THR A 31 12.66 26.76 4.24
C THR A 31 12.83 25.76 5.38
N GLY A 32 12.45 26.12 6.61
CA GLY A 32 12.48 25.24 7.77
C GLY A 32 11.57 24.03 7.61
N PHE A 33 10.38 24.21 7.03
CA PHE A 33 9.44 23.12 6.74
C PHE A 33 9.96 22.20 5.63
N SER A 34 10.54 22.75 4.55
CA SER A 34 11.16 21.95 3.49
C SER A 34 12.40 21.19 3.97
N ILE A 35 13.24 21.82 4.81
CA ILE A 35 14.39 21.17 5.43
C ILE A 35 13.93 20.07 6.39
N ALA A 36 12.92 20.33 7.25
CA ALA A 36 12.36 19.34 8.15
C ALA A 36 11.74 18.15 7.40
N SER A 37 11.00 18.39 6.30
CA SER A 37 10.45 17.30 5.49
C SER A 37 11.53 16.48 4.80
N ASN A 38 12.62 17.11 4.35
CA ASN A 38 13.74 16.40 3.73
C ASN A 38 14.56 15.61 4.76
N ILE A 39 14.74 16.12 5.98
CA ILE A 39 15.41 15.42 7.09
C ILE A 39 14.60 14.21 7.53
N LEU A 40 13.27 14.36 7.69
CA LEU A 40 12.39 13.24 8.03
C LEU A 40 12.35 12.18 6.94
N ALA A 41 12.33 12.59 5.66
CA ALA A 41 12.40 11.65 4.54
C ALA A 41 13.77 10.96 4.44
N SER A 42 14.87 11.67 4.73
CA SER A 42 16.20 11.06 4.75
C SER A 42 16.35 10.09 5.91
N ASP A 43 15.80 10.38 7.10
CA ASP A 43 15.85 9.47 8.25
C ASP A 43 15.04 8.18 7.99
N GLU A 44 13.86 8.27 7.38
CA GLU A 44 13.08 7.08 6.98
C GLU A 44 13.82 6.24 5.92
N MET A 45 14.47 6.88 4.94
CA MET A 45 15.25 6.17 3.92
C MET A 45 16.52 5.51 4.49
N ASP A 46 17.17 6.17 5.45
CA ASP A 46 18.43 5.74 6.05
C ASP A 46 18.19 4.62 7.10
N GLU A 47 17.08 4.66 7.83
CA GLU A 47 16.64 3.57 8.72
C GLU A 47 16.24 2.31 7.92
N GLN A 48 15.60 2.48 6.76
CA GLN A 48 15.23 1.38 5.88
C GLN A 48 16.45 0.73 5.21
N ALA A 49 17.46 1.52 4.81
CA ALA A 49 18.72 1.02 4.27
C ALA A 49 19.59 0.32 5.35
N LYS A 50 19.64 0.85 6.58
CA LYS A 50 20.33 0.22 7.72
C LYS A 50 19.67 -1.10 8.16
N SER A 51 18.34 -1.19 8.04
CA SER A 51 17.56 -2.42 8.27
C SER A 51 17.84 -3.50 7.22
N GLU A 52 17.92 -3.15 5.93
CA GLU A 52 18.26 -4.08 4.85
C GLU A 52 19.71 -4.59 4.98
N THR A 53 20.64 -3.73 5.39
CA THR A 53 22.06 -4.09 5.55
C THR A 53 22.33 -4.98 6.78
N ARG A 54 21.57 -4.85 7.88
CA ARG A 54 21.72 -5.70 9.09
C ARG A 54 21.10 -7.09 8.99
N ARG A 55 20.23 -7.36 8.00
CA ARG A 55 19.38 -8.57 7.98
C ARG A 55 19.82 -9.66 7.00
N SER A 56 20.96 -9.48 6.34
CA SER A 56 21.64 -10.53 5.56
C SER A 56 22.35 -11.56 6.45
N SER A 57 21.76 -11.92 7.58
CA SER A 57 22.17 -13.11 8.32
C SER A 57 21.55 -14.31 7.60
N LYS A 58 22.38 -15.20 7.03
CA LYS A 58 21.93 -16.46 6.42
C LYS A 58 20.90 -17.14 7.33
N ILE A 59 19.65 -17.22 6.89
CA ILE A 59 18.59 -17.90 7.64
C ILE A 59 18.95 -19.38 7.73
N ASN A 60 19.10 -19.90 8.95
CA ASN A 60 19.45 -21.30 9.19
C ASN A 60 18.17 -22.14 9.27
N TYR A 61 17.64 -22.55 8.13
CA TYR A 61 16.54 -23.52 8.07
C TYR A 61 16.98 -24.89 8.59
N SER A 62 16.02 -25.71 9.07
CA SER A 62 16.31 -27.12 9.38
C SER A 62 16.80 -27.84 8.12
N SER A 63 17.60 -28.89 8.29
CA SER A 63 18.11 -29.70 7.17
C SER A 63 17.01 -30.16 6.22
N PHE A 64 15.84 -30.50 6.77
CA PHE A 64 14.64 -30.87 6.01
C PHE A 64 14.22 -29.83 4.94
N PHE A 65 14.38 -28.54 5.21
CA PHE A 65 14.03 -27.47 4.25
C PHE A 65 15.23 -26.94 3.47
N LYS A 66 16.47 -27.33 3.82
CA LYS A 66 17.67 -27.00 3.03
C LYS A 66 17.68 -27.70 1.67
N GLU A 67 17.01 -28.84 1.56
CA GLU A 67 16.92 -29.65 0.34
C GLU A 67 15.83 -29.18 -0.64
N LYS A 68 15.06 -28.13 -0.31
CA LYS A 68 13.99 -27.66 -1.21
C LYS A 68 14.62 -27.06 -2.48
N PRO A 69 14.47 -27.67 -3.67
CA PRO A 69 15.25 -27.32 -4.85
C PRO A 69 14.85 -25.96 -5.46
N LYS A 70 13.67 -25.43 -5.08
CA LYS A 70 13.11 -24.19 -5.64
C LYS A 70 12.22 -23.47 -4.61
N TRP A 71 12.43 -22.16 -4.45
CA TRP A 71 11.52 -21.26 -3.73
C TRP A 71 10.31 -20.89 -4.57
N CYS A 72 9.20 -20.56 -3.93
CA CYS A 72 7.99 -20.19 -4.65
C CYS A 72 8.23 -18.94 -5.51
N SER A 73 7.66 -18.92 -6.72
CA SER A 73 7.87 -17.81 -7.66
C SER A 73 6.83 -16.70 -7.55
N THR A 74 5.68 -17.00 -6.93
CA THR A 74 4.50 -16.14 -6.89
C THR A 74 4.06 -15.85 -5.46
N MET A 75 3.55 -14.66 -5.20
CA MET A 75 2.83 -14.33 -3.97
C MET A 75 1.38 -14.01 -4.33
N VAL A 76 0.43 -14.66 -3.66
CA VAL A 76 -1.00 -14.40 -3.82
C VAL A 76 -1.52 -13.63 -2.62
N ILE A 77 -2.21 -12.53 -2.86
CA ILE A 77 -2.84 -11.68 -1.85
C ILE A 77 -4.33 -11.65 -2.12
N ASN A 78 -5.15 -12.05 -1.15
CA ASN A 78 -6.60 -12.01 -1.27
C ASN A 78 -7.30 -11.70 0.05
N CYS A 79 -8.63 -11.60 0.00
CA CYS A 79 -9.44 -11.52 1.21
C CYS A 79 -9.55 -12.91 1.87
N SER A 80 -9.59 -12.96 3.19
CA SER A 80 -9.86 -14.18 3.97
C SER A 80 -11.33 -14.63 3.94
N ASP A 81 -12.11 -14.18 2.97
CA ASP A 81 -13.55 -14.45 2.87
C ASP A 81 -13.79 -15.90 2.46
N PHE A 82 -14.37 -16.70 3.37
CA PHE A 82 -14.64 -18.11 3.12
C PHE A 82 -15.60 -18.35 1.95
N ARG A 83 -16.42 -17.36 1.56
CA ARG A 83 -17.35 -17.48 0.43
C ARG A 83 -16.62 -17.59 -0.90
N PHE A 84 -15.37 -17.15 -0.97
CA PHE A 84 -14.54 -17.20 -2.17
C PHE A 84 -13.36 -18.17 -2.06
N SER A 85 -13.20 -18.90 -0.93
CA SER A 85 -11.99 -19.69 -0.66
C SER A 85 -11.74 -20.77 -1.73
N GLU A 86 -12.73 -21.61 -2.01
CA GLU A 86 -12.64 -22.69 -3.00
C GLU A 86 -12.42 -22.14 -4.41
N ALA A 87 -13.26 -21.19 -4.85
CA ALA A 87 -13.14 -20.58 -6.18
C ALA A 87 -11.79 -19.87 -6.38
N THR A 88 -11.25 -19.25 -5.33
CA THR A 88 -9.93 -18.63 -5.38
C THR A 88 -8.82 -19.69 -5.50
N GLN A 89 -8.93 -20.81 -4.78
CA GLN A 89 -7.98 -21.92 -4.93
C GLN A 89 -8.05 -22.54 -6.32
N GLU A 90 -9.24 -22.63 -6.92
CA GLU A 90 -9.41 -23.08 -8.30
C GLU A 90 -8.72 -22.13 -9.29
N LEU A 91 -8.96 -20.82 -9.16
CA LEU A 91 -8.26 -19.81 -9.97
C LEU A 91 -6.73 -19.98 -9.85
N ILE A 92 -6.21 -20.04 -8.63
CA ILE A 92 -4.76 -20.09 -8.36
C ILE A 92 -4.12 -21.35 -8.93
N ASN A 93 -4.71 -22.52 -8.68
CA ASN A 93 -4.06 -23.78 -9.02
C ASN A 93 -4.40 -24.26 -10.43
N ASN A 94 -5.63 -24.07 -10.88
CA ASN A 94 -6.11 -24.62 -12.14
C ASN A 94 -5.98 -23.60 -13.28
N THR A 95 -6.45 -22.36 -13.07
CA THR A 95 -6.39 -21.33 -14.12
C THR A 95 -4.99 -20.73 -14.26
N LEU A 96 -4.35 -20.37 -13.15
CA LEU A 96 -3.00 -19.79 -13.15
C LEU A 96 -1.89 -20.84 -13.13
N GLY A 97 -2.24 -22.12 -12.92
CA GLY A 97 -1.29 -23.23 -12.95
C GLY A 97 -0.26 -23.21 -11.83
N LEU A 98 -0.49 -22.48 -10.73
CA LEU A 98 0.53 -22.26 -9.71
C LEU A 98 0.81 -23.53 -8.90
N LYS A 99 -0.19 -24.38 -8.64
CA LYS A 99 -0.05 -25.73 -8.07
C LYS A 99 0.96 -25.83 -6.91
N GLY A 100 0.87 -24.89 -5.96
CA GLY A 100 1.76 -24.81 -4.78
C GLY A 100 3.04 -23.98 -4.96
N ASP A 101 3.32 -23.42 -6.15
CA ASP A 101 4.41 -22.48 -6.43
C ASP A 101 4.08 -21.04 -6.00
N TYR A 102 3.50 -20.88 -4.79
CA TYR A 102 3.14 -19.56 -4.26
C TYR A 102 3.11 -19.48 -2.74
N ASP A 103 3.37 -18.28 -2.22
CA ASP A 103 2.96 -17.89 -0.87
C ASP A 103 1.53 -17.35 -0.88
N TYR A 104 0.74 -17.69 0.12
CA TYR A 104 -0.67 -17.34 0.20
C TYR A 104 -0.98 -16.43 1.38
N PHE A 105 -1.42 -15.20 1.10
CA PHE A 105 -1.79 -14.21 2.10
C PHE A 105 -3.28 -13.91 2.05
N ALA A 106 -4.01 -14.47 3.01
CA ALA A 106 -5.40 -14.15 3.27
C ALA A 106 -5.52 -13.02 4.30
N VAL A 107 -5.81 -11.81 3.83
CA VAL A 107 -5.90 -10.60 4.67
C VAL A 107 -7.34 -10.10 4.67
N PRO A 108 -8.03 -9.97 5.82
CA PRO A 108 -9.38 -9.40 5.87
C PRO A 108 -9.40 -8.02 5.21
N GLY A 109 -10.33 -7.78 4.27
CA GLY A 109 -10.39 -6.53 3.51
C GLY A 109 -9.25 -6.31 2.48
N SER A 110 -8.28 -7.22 2.41
CA SER A 110 -7.21 -7.31 1.40
C SER A 110 -6.62 -5.94 1.03
N ILE A 111 -6.87 -5.48 -0.20
CA ILE A 111 -6.42 -4.21 -0.77
C ILE A 111 -6.77 -2.99 0.10
N ARG A 112 -7.89 -2.99 0.82
CA ARG A 112 -8.27 -1.88 1.69
C ARG A 112 -7.22 -1.63 2.75
N ASN A 113 -6.78 -2.68 3.45
CA ASN A 113 -5.78 -2.57 4.51
C ASN A 113 -4.37 -2.28 3.94
N MET A 114 -4.09 -2.67 2.71
CA MET A 114 -2.87 -2.21 2.04
C MET A 114 -2.92 -0.71 1.73
N LEU A 115 -4.09 -0.17 1.40
CA LEU A 115 -4.27 1.24 1.04
C LEU A 115 -4.52 2.15 2.23
N ASP A 116 -5.02 1.65 3.35
CA ASP A 116 -5.24 2.44 4.57
C ASP A 116 -3.90 2.81 5.20
N LYS A 117 -3.69 4.11 5.48
CA LYS A 117 -2.41 4.61 6.01
C LYS A 117 -2.06 3.98 7.37
N SER A 118 -3.06 3.67 8.19
CA SER A 118 -2.86 3.14 9.55
C SER A 118 -2.37 1.68 9.55
N THR A 119 -2.74 0.89 8.54
CA THR A 119 -2.40 -0.54 8.46
C THR A 119 -1.40 -0.87 7.35
N ARG A 120 -1.20 0.03 6.38
CA ARG A 120 -0.33 -0.16 5.21
C ARG A 120 1.07 -0.64 5.56
N LYS A 121 1.72 -0.02 6.55
CA LYS A 121 3.11 -0.36 6.89
C LYS A 121 3.22 -1.82 7.31
N LEU A 122 2.37 -2.26 8.25
CA LEU A 122 2.32 -3.64 8.71
C LEU A 122 2.06 -4.62 7.57
N VAL A 123 1.10 -4.29 6.70
CA VAL A 123 0.72 -5.13 5.55
C VAL A 123 1.87 -5.27 4.54
N LEU A 124 2.50 -4.15 4.14
CA LEU A 124 3.61 -4.17 3.19
C LEU A 124 4.87 -4.81 3.78
N ASP A 125 5.16 -4.61 5.06
CA ASP A 125 6.29 -5.25 5.74
C ASP A 125 6.11 -6.78 5.79
N THR A 126 4.88 -7.24 6.01
CA THR A 126 4.51 -8.66 5.97
C THR A 126 4.77 -9.26 4.59
N PHE A 127 4.29 -8.62 3.51
CA PHE A 127 4.56 -9.08 2.14
C PHE A 127 6.04 -9.02 1.78
N GLY A 128 6.76 -8.03 2.31
CA GLY A 128 8.20 -7.89 2.14
C GLY A 128 9.00 -9.08 2.65
N ILE A 129 8.48 -9.86 3.60
CA ILE A 129 9.13 -11.10 4.07
C ILE A 129 9.20 -12.11 2.91
N SER A 130 8.08 -12.43 2.27
CA SER A 130 8.05 -13.33 1.11
C SER A 130 8.90 -12.82 -0.04
N VAL A 131 8.85 -11.51 -0.33
CA VAL A 131 9.65 -10.93 -1.41
C VAL A 131 11.16 -11.09 -1.17
N ARG A 132 11.62 -10.89 0.07
CA ARG A 132 13.05 -11.02 0.42
C ARG A 132 13.50 -12.46 0.56
N LEU A 133 12.70 -13.31 1.21
CA LEU A 133 13.13 -14.66 1.60
C LEU A 133 12.90 -15.70 0.51
N HIS A 134 11.81 -15.57 -0.25
CA HIS A 134 11.46 -16.53 -1.29
C HIS A 134 11.75 -16.01 -2.70
N ASN A 135 12.27 -14.77 -2.82
CA ASN A 135 12.64 -14.14 -4.09
C ASN A 135 11.51 -14.16 -5.13
N VAL A 136 10.28 -13.89 -4.67
CA VAL A 136 9.10 -13.88 -5.54
C VAL A 136 9.27 -12.85 -6.66
N LYS A 137 8.84 -13.23 -7.86
CA LYS A 137 8.92 -12.38 -9.07
C LYS A 137 7.54 -11.90 -9.53
N ARG A 138 6.50 -12.64 -9.12
CA ARG A 138 5.11 -12.39 -9.47
C ARG A 138 4.27 -12.15 -8.22
N VAL A 139 3.34 -11.22 -8.30
CA VAL A 139 2.27 -11.00 -7.33
C VAL A 139 0.93 -11.11 -8.02
N VAL A 140 -0.01 -11.83 -7.43
CA VAL A 140 -1.41 -11.91 -7.84
C VAL A 140 -2.24 -11.29 -6.72
N ILE A 141 -2.96 -10.20 -7.02
CA ILE A 141 -3.83 -9.54 -6.05
C ILE A 141 -5.28 -9.77 -6.49
N ILE A 142 -6.07 -10.36 -5.59
CA ILE A 142 -7.45 -10.75 -5.86
C ILE A 142 -8.37 -9.96 -4.93
N ALA A 143 -9.22 -9.13 -5.51
CA ALA A 143 -10.39 -8.56 -4.83
C ALA A 143 -11.64 -9.37 -5.19
N HIS A 144 -12.72 -9.21 -4.43
CA HIS A 144 -13.99 -9.86 -4.71
C HIS A 144 -15.15 -8.91 -4.43
N GLN A 145 -16.28 -9.16 -5.10
CA GLN A 145 -17.54 -8.47 -4.84
C GLN A 145 -18.05 -8.78 -3.42
N ASP A 146 -18.88 -7.89 -2.90
CA ASP A 146 -19.52 -7.98 -1.59
C ASP A 146 -18.50 -8.15 -0.44
N CYS A 147 -17.37 -7.44 -0.55
CA CYS A 147 -16.32 -7.51 0.46
C CYS A 147 -16.71 -6.74 1.73
N VAL A 148 -16.85 -7.43 2.87
CA VAL A 148 -17.21 -6.81 4.15
C VAL A 148 -16.18 -5.78 4.61
N GLY A 149 -14.90 -5.95 4.25
CA GLY A 149 -13.88 -4.94 4.52
C GLY A 149 -14.20 -3.57 3.89
N TYR A 150 -14.93 -3.58 2.77
CA TYR A 150 -15.42 -2.38 2.09
C TYR A 150 -16.85 -1.97 2.48
N GLY A 151 -17.48 -2.69 3.42
CA GLY A 151 -18.88 -2.47 3.82
C GLY A 151 -19.89 -3.39 3.11
N GLY A 152 -19.44 -4.29 2.24
CA GLY A 152 -20.30 -5.15 1.41
C GLY A 152 -20.97 -4.39 0.26
N SER A 153 -21.64 -5.11 -0.64
CA SER A 153 -22.22 -4.51 -1.85
C SER A 153 -23.29 -3.46 -1.55
N LYS A 154 -23.92 -3.53 -0.36
CA LYS A 154 -25.01 -2.63 0.05
C LYS A 154 -24.59 -1.17 0.25
N VAL A 155 -23.30 -0.88 0.45
CA VAL A 155 -22.82 0.51 0.60
C VAL A 155 -22.55 1.19 -0.74
N PHE A 156 -22.56 0.42 -1.84
CA PHE A 156 -22.37 0.93 -3.19
C PHE A 156 -23.71 1.22 -3.85
N ASN A 157 -23.73 2.23 -4.72
CA ASN A 157 -24.94 2.60 -5.45
C ASN A 157 -25.35 1.54 -6.49
N SER A 158 -24.41 0.73 -6.96
CA SER A 158 -24.63 -0.34 -7.94
C SER A 158 -23.44 -1.31 -7.98
N GLU A 159 -23.63 -2.50 -8.58
CA GLU A 159 -22.54 -3.46 -8.84
C GLU A 159 -21.43 -2.84 -9.70
N ILE A 160 -21.78 -1.96 -10.64
CA ILE A 160 -20.82 -1.23 -11.49
C ILE A 160 -19.97 -0.30 -10.62
N ASN A 161 -20.58 0.45 -9.71
CA ASN A 161 -19.87 1.35 -8.82
C ASN A 161 -18.93 0.61 -7.85
N GLU A 162 -19.34 -0.57 -7.37
CA GLU A 162 -18.48 -1.46 -6.60
C GLU A 162 -17.27 -1.91 -7.43
N TYR A 163 -17.51 -2.45 -8.63
CA TYR A 163 -16.46 -2.90 -9.55
C TYR A 163 -15.45 -1.78 -9.84
N GLU A 164 -15.91 -0.58 -10.19
CA GLU A 164 -15.05 0.57 -10.47
C GLU A 164 -14.20 0.97 -9.25
N THR A 165 -14.81 0.94 -8.05
CA THR A 165 -14.09 1.26 -6.81
C THR A 165 -13.02 0.20 -6.51
N MET A 166 -13.38 -1.09 -6.60
CA MET A 166 -12.47 -2.20 -6.33
C MET A 166 -11.32 -2.24 -7.32
N THR A 167 -11.59 -2.06 -8.61
CA THR A 167 -10.56 -2.05 -9.66
C THR A 167 -9.64 -0.83 -9.57
N LYS A 168 -10.19 0.34 -9.21
CA LYS A 168 -9.38 1.54 -8.90
C LYS A 168 -8.42 1.27 -7.75
N ASP A 169 -8.88 0.62 -6.69
CA ASP A 169 -8.06 0.30 -5.54
C ASP A 169 -7.04 -0.82 -5.83
N LEU A 170 -7.40 -1.85 -6.60
CA LEU A 170 -6.45 -2.84 -7.12
C LEU A 170 -5.30 -2.17 -7.90
N LYS A 171 -5.62 -1.18 -8.75
CA LYS A 171 -4.62 -0.43 -9.51
C LYS A 171 -3.70 0.40 -8.60
N LYS A 172 -4.25 1.03 -7.54
CA LYS A 172 -3.43 1.73 -6.52
C LYS A 172 -2.53 0.75 -5.76
N ALA A 173 -3.06 -0.39 -5.34
CA ALA A 173 -2.30 -1.44 -4.67
C ALA A 173 -1.14 -1.94 -5.53
N ARG A 174 -1.39 -2.16 -6.84
CA ARG A 174 -0.34 -2.44 -7.81
C ARG A 174 0.74 -1.37 -7.86
N SER A 175 0.35 -0.08 -7.91
CA SER A 175 1.31 1.02 -7.92
C SER A 175 2.16 1.04 -6.65
N LEU A 176 1.57 0.83 -5.47
CA LEU A 176 2.31 0.72 -4.20
C LEU A 176 3.29 -0.47 -4.21
N MET A 177 2.85 -1.64 -4.66
CA MET A 177 3.70 -2.83 -4.74
C MET A 177 4.88 -2.61 -5.69
N LYS A 178 4.64 -2.03 -6.88
CA LYS A 178 5.70 -1.74 -7.84
C LYS A 178 6.63 -0.61 -7.37
N PHE A 179 6.13 0.35 -6.60
CA PHE A 179 6.95 1.38 -6.00
C PHE A 179 7.88 0.79 -4.93
N ARG A 180 7.35 -0.07 -4.06
CA ARG A 180 8.10 -0.70 -2.97
C ARG A 180 9.04 -1.82 -3.43
N PHE A 181 8.64 -2.56 -4.46
CA PHE A 181 9.33 -3.73 -4.99
C PHE A 181 9.36 -3.67 -6.54
N ARG A 182 10.34 -2.95 -7.07
CA ARG A 182 10.39 -2.55 -8.50
C ARG A 182 10.45 -3.70 -9.49
N HIS A 183 10.95 -4.88 -9.08
CA HIS A 183 11.10 -6.05 -9.94
C HIS A 183 9.83 -6.90 -10.07
N LEU A 184 8.81 -6.65 -9.25
CA LEU A 184 7.60 -7.49 -9.23
C LEU A 184 6.70 -7.25 -10.45
N GLN A 185 6.30 -8.34 -11.08
CA GLN A 185 5.15 -8.39 -11.98
C GLN A 185 3.88 -8.52 -11.15
N VAL A 186 2.91 -7.61 -11.33
CA VAL A 186 1.70 -7.58 -10.50
C VAL A 186 0.47 -7.74 -11.40
N TYR A 187 -0.26 -8.84 -11.17
CA TYR A 187 -1.49 -9.21 -11.85
C TYR A 187 -2.69 -8.98 -10.93
N LEU A 188 -3.79 -8.51 -11.50
CA LEU A 188 -4.95 -8.05 -10.74
C LEU A 188 -6.18 -8.83 -11.17
N PHE A 189 -6.92 -9.38 -10.21
CA PHE A 189 -8.16 -10.10 -10.46
C PHE A 189 -9.29 -9.55 -9.61
N TYR A 190 -10.49 -9.53 -10.20
CA TYR A 190 -11.73 -9.25 -9.50
C TYR A 190 -12.68 -10.44 -9.59
N GLY A 191 -13.04 -11.00 -8.44
CA GLY A 191 -13.95 -12.14 -8.30
C GLY A 191 -15.40 -11.71 -8.13
N THR A 192 -16.28 -12.31 -8.92
CA THR A 192 -17.74 -12.14 -8.83
C THR A 192 -18.41 -13.49 -8.59
N VAL A 193 -19.60 -13.49 -8.00
CA VAL A 193 -20.44 -14.67 -7.83
C VAL A 193 -21.88 -14.36 -8.23
N LYS A 194 -22.48 -15.24 -9.03
CA LYS A 194 -23.90 -15.18 -9.39
C LYS A 194 -24.58 -16.47 -8.97
N ASN A 195 -25.83 -16.36 -8.55
CA ASN A 195 -26.66 -17.53 -8.32
C ASN A 195 -27.15 -18.07 -9.67
N ASN A 196 -27.05 -19.38 -9.85
CA ASN A 196 -27.61 -20.12 -10.96
C ASN A 196 -28.40 -21.30 -10.39
N GLY A 197 -29.68 -21.04 -10.08
CA GLY A 197 -30.51 -21.97 -9.31
C GLY A 197 -29.93 -22.22 -7.91
N ASN A 198 -29.63 -23.48 -7.61
CA ASN A 198 -29.04 -23.89 -6.32
C ASN A 198 -27.52 -23.77 -6.28
N ASN A 199 -26.88 -23.42 -7.40
CA ASN A 199 -25.43 -23.35 -7.53
C ASN A 199 -24.94 -21.90 -7.53
N ARG A 200 -23.72 -21.69 -7.01
CA ARG A 200 -22.98 -20.43 -7.13
C ARG A 200 -21.98 -20.56 -8.27
N VAL A 201 -22.03 -19.62 -9.21
CA VAL A 201 -21.08 -19.55 -10.33
C VAL A 201 -20.12 -18.40 -10.06
N TYR A 202 -18.84 -18.74 -9.87
CA TYR A 202 -17.78 -17.77 -9.65
C TYR A 202 -17.11 -17.40 -10.97
N ARG A 203 -16.76 -16.12 -11.12
CA ARG A 203 -15.98 -15.62 -12.26
C ARG A 203 -14.92 -14.67 -11.77
N PHE A 204 -13.69 -14.90 -12.19
CA PHE A 204 -12.58 -13.97 -11.96
C PHE A 204 -12.21 -13.29 -13.27
N GLU A 205 -12.30 -11.97 -13.27
CA GLU A 205 -11.85 -11.13 -14.37
C GLU A 205 -10.44 -10.63 -14.10
N GLN A 206 -9.55 -10.77 -15.07
CA GLN A 206 -8.23 -10.15 -15.00
C GLN A 206 -8.36 -8.67 -15.39
N VAL A 207 -8.00 -7.78 -14.47
CA VAL A 207 -8.14 -6.31 -14.62
C VAL A 207 -6.97 -5.72 -15.41
N LEU A 208 -5.75 -6.24 -15.22
CA LEU A 208 -4.50 -5.83 -15.88
C LEU A 208 -3.50 -7.00 -15.94
#